data_AF-A0AAW4FW82-F1
#
_entry.id   AF-A0AAW4FW82-F1
#
_cell.length_a   1.000
_cell.length_b   1.000
_cell.length_c   1.000
_cell.angle_alpha   90.00
_cell.angle_beta   90.00
_cell.angle_gamma   90.00
#
_symmetry.space_group_name_H-M   'P 1'
#
loop_
_entity.id
_entity.type
_entity.pdbx_description
1 polymer ?
#
loop_
_entity_poly.entity_id
_entity_poly.type
_entity_poly.pdbx_seq_one_letter_code
_entity_poly.pdbx_strand_id
1 'polypeptide(L)' 'WRPVLRGHAVTGDIIAPIRKLGEAKRKATSQDAADVAGALVSIRTYFMPKRAKQKF' A
#
# COMPACT_ATOMS: atom_id res chain seq x y z
N TRP A 1 -6.55 14.48 -2.22
CA TRP A 1 -5.73 13.26 -2.45
C TRP A 1 -6.66 12.09 -2.77
N ARG A 2 -6.67 11.56 -4.00
CA ARG A 2 -7.36 10.30 -4.31
C ARG A 2 -6.34 9.16 -4.17
N PRO A 3 -6.53 8.17 -3.29
CA PRO A 3 -5.60 7.06 -3.16
C PRO A 3 -5.59 6.31 -4.50
N VAL A 4 -4.45 6.34 -5.19
CA VAL A 4 -4.27 5.87 -6.59
C VAL A 4 -4.57 4.38 -6.78
N LEU A 5 -4.91 3.65 -5.70
CA LEU A 5 -4.91 2.20 -5.65
C LEU A 5 -6.15 1.58 -4.99
N ARG A 6 -7.17 2.37 -4.62
CA ARG A 6 -8.42 1.79 -4.12
C ARG A 6 -9.12 1.04 -5.25
N GLY A 7 -9.21 -0.29 -5.16
CA GLY A 7 -9.94 -1.11 -6.15
C GLY A 7 -9.24 -1.27 -7.51
N HIS A 8 -7.91 -1.20 -7.56
CA HIS A 8 -7.19 -1.45 -8.81
C HIS A 8 -7.32 -2.93 -9.22
N ALA A 9 -7.80 -3.21 -10.44
CA ALA A 9 -8.16 -4.56 -10.89
C ALA A 9 -7.02 -5.59 -10.80
N VAL A 10 -5.76 -5.14 -10.90
CA VAL A 10 -4.58 -6.03 -10.90
C VAL A 10 -3.96 -6.20 -9.50
N THR A 11 -4.07 -5.20 -8.64
CA THR A 11 -3.35 -5.19 -7.34
C THR A 11 -4.27 -5.12 -6.13
N GLY A 12 -5.57 -4.88 -6.32
CA GLY A 12 -6.50 -4.61 -5.22
C GLY A 12 -6.15 -3.33 -4.45
N ASP A 13 -6.74 -3.15 -3.26
CA ASP A 13 -6.47 -2.02 -2.36
C ASP A 13 -5.18 -2.24 -1.55
N ILE A 14 -4.03 -2.08 -2.19
CA ILE A 14 -2.72 -2.27 -1.54
C ILE A 14 -2.40 -1.23 -0.44
N ILE A 15 -3.24 -0.19 -0.29
CA ILE A 15 -3.13 0.81 0.78
C ILE A 15 -4.01 0.42 1.98
N ALA A 16 -4.90 -0.57 1.84
CA ALA A 16 -5.81 -0.99 2.90
C ALA A 16 -5.11 -1.29 4.23
N PRO A 17 -3.95 -1.98 4.29
CA PRO A 17 -3.26 -2.24 5.56
C PRO A 17 -2.82 -0.96 6.28
N ILE A 18 -2.27 0.01 5.55
CA ILE A 18 -1.84 1.31 6.10
C ILE A 18 -3.04 2.09 6.65
N ARG A 19 -4.16 2.08 5.90
CA ARG A 19 -5.39 2.76 6.30
C ARG A 19 -6.01 2.11 7.54
N LYS A 20 -6.12 0.79 7.55
CA LYS A 20 -6.63 0.02 8.69
C LYS A 20 -5.82 0.28 9.95
N LEU A 21 -4.49 0.39 9.83
CA LEU A 21 -3.65 0.75 10.96
C LEU A 21 -3.93 2.18 11.45
N GLY A 22 -4.09 3.16 10.55
CA GLY A 22 -4.43 4.54 10.93
C GLY A 22 -5.81 4.71 11.56
N GLU A 23 -6.77 3.85 11.21
CA GLU A 23 -8.13 3.82 11.76
C GLU A 23 -8.24 3.00 13.07
N ALA A 24 -7.22 2.18 13.37
CA ALA A 24 -7.23 1.33 14.55
C ALA A 24 -7.10 2.16 15.83
N LYS A 25 -8.10 2.07 16.72
CA LYS A 25 -8.08 2.69 18.05
C LYS A 25 -7.28 1.88 19.09
N ARG A 26 -6.60 0.81 18.66
CA ARG A 26 -5.78 -0.07 19.52
C ARG A 26 -4.29 0.17 19.28
N LYS A 27 -3.45 -0.26 20.22
CA LYS A 27 -2.00 -0.27 20.02
C LYS A 27 -1.66 -1.14 18.80
N ALA A 28 -0.71 -0.64 18.00
CA ALA A 28 -0.14 -1.40 16.91
C ALA A 28 0.55 -2.66 17.44
N THR A 29 0.35 -3.76 16.74
CA THR A 29 0.97 -5.06 17.00
C THR A 29 2.06 -5.33 15.96
N SER A 30 2.89 -6.34 16.22
CA SER A 30 3.87 -6.81 15.24
C SER A 30 3.22 -7.28 13.93
N GLN A 31 1.99 -7.80 14.00
CA GLN A 31 1.23 -8.19 12.81
C GLN A 31 0.88 -6.98 11.95
N ASP A 32 0.44 -5.88 12.57
CA ASP A 32 0.13 -4.66 11.81
C ASP A 32 1.38 -4.09 11.12
N ALA A 33 2.53 -4.17 11.79
CA ALA A 33 3.81 -3.77 11.20
C ALA A 33 4.18 -4.64 9.99
N ALA A 34 3.99 -5.96 10.09
CA ALA A 34 4.22 -6.88 8.98
C ALA A 34 3.27 -6.61 7.81
N ASP A 35 1.99 -6.36 8.08
CA ASP A 35 0.98 -6.04 7.06
C ASP A 35 1.31 -4.72 6.33
N VAL A 36 1.77 -3.71 7.08
CA VAL A 36 2.23 -2.44 6.51
C VAL A 36 3.52 -2.63 5.70
N ALA A 37 4.47 -3.43 6.17
CA ALA A 37 5.69 -3.72 5.41
C ALA A 37 5.36 -4.40 4.07
N GLY A 38 4.43 -5.37 4.06
CA GLY A 38 3.94 -6.01 2.84
C GLY A 38 3.27 -5.02 1.88
N ALA A 39 2.47 -4.09 2.41
CA ALA A 39 1.86 -3.02 1.63
C ALA A 39 2.91 -2.10 0.98
N LEU A 40 3.96 -1.71 1.72
CA LEU A 40 5.05 -0.87 1.21
C LEU A 40 5.82 -1.56 0.08
N VAL A 41 6.13 -2.85 0.23
CA VAL A 41 6.77 -3.63 -0.84
C VAL A 41 5.88 -3.68 -2.08
N SER A 42 4.58 -3.92 -1.91
CA SER A 42 3.61 -3.97 -3.02
C SER A 42 3.51 -2.62 -3.73
N ILE A 43 3.49 -1.51 -2.99
CA ILE A 43 3.52 -0.15 -3.53
C ILE A 43 4.80 0.07 -4.35
N ARG A 44 5.98 -0.28 -3.79
CA ARG A 44 7.26 -0.17 -4.49
C ARG A 44 7.24 -0.97 -5.79
N THR A 45 6.84 -2.24 -5.73
CA THR A 45 6.78 -3.13 -6.90
C THR A 45 5.81 -2.64 -7.96
N TYR A 46 4.70 -2.02 -7.56
CA TYR A 46 3.75 -1.46 -8.52
C TYR A 46 4.27 -0.19 -9.20
N PHE A 47 4.85 0.74 -8.43
CA PHE A 47 5.26 2.04 -8.96
C PHE A 47 6.65 2.07 -9.58
N MET A 48 7.65 1.32 -9.06
CA MET A 48 9.02 1.40 -9.58
C MET A 48 9.15 0.99 -11.05
N PRO A 49 8.59 -0.15 -11.51
CA PRO A 49 8.67 -0.53 -12.92
C PRO A 49 7.91 0.44 -13.83
N LYS A 50 6.80 1.02 -13.33
CA LYS A 50 6.03 2.03 -14.06
C LYS A 50 6.80 3.33 -14.20
N ARG A 51 7.47 3.79 -13.14
CA ARG A 51 8.34 4.98 -13.15
C ARG A 51 9.57 4.78 -14.03
N ALA A 52 10.20 3.60 -14.00
CA ALA A 52 11.35 3.30 -14.86
C ALA A 52 10.97 3.30 -16.36
N LYS A 53 9.71 3.00 -16.68
CA LYS A 53 9.18 3.01 -18.06
C LYS A 53 8.55 4.34 -18.47
N GLN A 54 8.18 5.20 -17.51
CA GLN A 54 7.84 6.59 -17.79
C GLN A 54 9.14 7.36 -18.06
N LYS A 55 9.50 7.49 -19.34
CA LYS A 55 10.28 8.65 -19.76
C LYS A 55 9.32 9.85 -19.70
N PHE A 56 9.75 10.92 -19.04
CA PHE A 56 9.04 12.18 -18.82
C PHE A 56 8.05 12.17 -17.64
#